data_AF-A0A532EAA3-F1
#
_entry.id   AF-A0A532EAA3-F1
#
_cell.length_a   1.000
_cell.length_b   1.000
_cell.length_c   1.000
_cell.angle_alpha   90.00
_cell.angle_beta   90.00
_cell.angle_gamma   90.00
#
_symmetry.space_group_name_H-M   'P 1'
#
loop_
_entity.id
_entity.type
_entity.pdbx_description
1 polymer ?
#
loop_
_entity_poly.entity_id
_entity_poly.type
_entity_poly.pdbx_seq_one_letter_code
_entity_poly.pdbx_strand_id
1 'polypeptide(L)'
;MMAKLDPSQSGRQMDEIRSEQAAADAAGLRDVFFGYDSFAISEEGRQALARNAEWIKANPGSQLKIEGHCDERGTSAYNLVLGEKRAKAARNYLVELGVSANRLGVVSYGKERPFCKDHSEACYAQNRRGHVVVKSGK
;
A
#
# COMPACT_ATOMS: atom_id res chain seq x y z
N MET A 1 -19.75 -16.86 13.66
CA MET A 1 -19.24 -18.07 12.99
C MET A 1 -17.87 -17.73 12.43
N MET A 2 -16.79 -18.22 13.04
CA MET A 2 -15.44 -18.06 12.50
C MET A 2 -15.31 -19.02 11.31
N ALA A 3 -15.31 -18.50 10.08
CA ALA A 3 -14.81 -19.27 8.95
C ALA A 3 -13.35 -19.62 9.28
N LYS A 4 -13.07 -20.89 9.59
CA LYS A 4 -11.70 -21.37 9.74
C LYS A 4 -11.02 -21.13 8.39
N LEU A 5 -9.94 -20.35 8.39
CA LEU A 5 -9.10 -20.19 7.20
C LEU A 5 -8.62 -21.58 6.77
N ASP A 6 -8.91 -21.94 5.52
CA ASP A 6 -8.36 -23.12 4.88
C ASP A 6 -6.83 -22.98 4.79
N PRO A 7 -6.03 -23.92 5.34
CA PRO A 7 -4.57 -23.87 5.29
C PRO A 7 -4.02 -23.69 3.85
N SER A 8 -4.72 -24.20 2.84
CA SER A 8 -4.35 -24.06 1.43
C SER A 8 -4.55 -22.63 0.91
N GLN A 9 -5.54 -21.89 1.42
CA GLN A 9 -5.78 -20.49 1.09
C GLN A 9 -4.71 -19.58 1.73
N SER A 10 -4.28 -19.92 2.96
CA SER A 10 -3.22 -19.17 3.65
C SER A 10 -1.86 -19.29 2.95
N GLY A 11 -1.53 -20.47 2.40
CA GLY A 11 -0.30 -20.68 1.63
C GLY A 11 -0.28 -19.84 0.34
N ARG A 12 -1.35 -19.95 -0.46
CA ARG A 12 -1.49 -19.18 -1.71
C ARG A 12 -1.46 -17.67 -1.49
N GLN A 13 -2.08 -17.19 -0.41
CA GLN A 13 -2.09 -15.77 -0.07
C GLN A 13 -0.69 -15.25 0.30
N MET A 14 0.11 -16.03 1.03
CA MET A 14 1.48 -15.65 1.38
C MET A 14 2.39 -15.62 0.15
N ASP A 15 2.24 -16.59 -0.76
CA ASP A 15 2.98 -16.63 -2.02
C ASP A 15 2.66 -15.42 -2.90
N GLU A 16 1.38 -15.03 -2.98
CA GLU A 16 0.94 -13.82 -3.68
C GLU A 16 1.59 -12.56 -3.09
N ILE A 17 1.50 -12.36 -1.77
CA ILE A 17 2.10 -11.20 -1.09
C ILE A 17 3.60 -11.12 -1.35
N ARG A 18 4.31 -12.26 -1.26
CA ARG A 18 5.75 -12.30 -1.51
C ARG A 18 6.08 -11.97 -2.96
N SER A 19 5.28 -12.47 -3.91
CA SER A 19 5.43 -12.17 -5.33
C SER A 19 5.18 -10.70 -5.64
N GLU A 20 4.12 -10.12 -5.06
CA GLU A 20 3.79 -8.70 -5.22
C GLU A 20 4.90 -7.79 -4.67
N GLN A 21 5.43 -8.11 -3.48
CA GLN A 21 6.56 -7.39 -2.88
C GLN A 21 7.82 -7.49 -3.76
N ALA A 22 8.19 -8.70 -4.19
CA ALA A 22 9.36 -8.89 -5.03
C ALA A 22 9.24 -8.16 -6.38
N ALA A 23 8.04 -8.14 -6.97
CA ALA A 23 7.77 -7.40 -8.19
C ALA A 23 7.85 -5.88 -7.96
N ALA A 24 7.36 -5.37 -6.83
CA ALA A 24 7.47 -3.96 -6.45
C ALA A 24 8.94 -3.54 -6.27
N ASP A 25 9.73 -4.37 -5.59
CA ASP A 25 11.17 -4.13 -5.38
C ASP A 25 11.94 -4.14 -6.70
N ALA A 26 11.69 -5.13 -7.56
CA ALA A 26 12.30 -5.22 -8.90
C ALA A 26 11.90 -4.04 -9.80
N ALA A 27 10.69 -3.53 -9.65
CA ALA A 27 10.20 -2.34 -10.32
C ALA A 27 10.76 -1.03 -9.73
N GLY A 28 11.41 -1.08 -8.56
CA GLY A 28 11.88 0.10 -7.85
C GLY A 28 10.74 1.00 -7.36
N LEU A 29 9.54 0.44 -7.16
CA LEU A 29 8.39 1.18 -6.65
C LEU A 29 8.66 1.59 -5.20
N ARG A 30 8.24 2.81 -4.86
CA ARG A 30 8.47 3.40 -3.54
C ARG A 30 7.17 3.56 -2.78
N ASP A 31 7.25 3.38 -1.47
CA ASP A 31 6.16 3.69 -0.55
C ASP A 31 5.98 5.19 -0.38
N VAL A 32 4.76 5.59 -0.03
CA VAL A 32 4.45 6.92 0.49
C VAL A 32 4.20 6.81 1.99
N PHE A 33 4.87 7.64 2.78
CA PHE A 33 4.71 7.69 4.23
C PHE A 33 3.83 8.86 4.66
N PHE A 34 3.17 8.70 5.81
CA PHE A 34 2.20 9.65 6.33
C PHE A 34 2.49 10.06 7.77
N GLY A 35 2.12 11.30 8.10
CA GLY A 35 2.10 11.78 9.48
C GLY A 35 1.08 11.03 10.35
N TYR A 36 1.23 11.19 11.66
CA TYR A 36 0.25 10.70 12.63
C TYR A 36 -1.14 11.26 12.31
N ASP A 37 -2.15 10.39 12.36
CA ASP A 37 -3.55 10.70 12.07
C ASP A 37 -3.81 11.45 10.74
N SER A 38 -2.95 11.23 9.75
CA SER A 38 -3.00 11.98 8.49
C SER A 38 -2.95 11.07 7.27
N PHE A 39 -3.56 11.55 6.19
CA PHE A 39 -3.44 11.03 4.82
C PHE A 39 -2.88 12.10 3.86
N ALA A 40 -2.37 13.21 4.39
CA ALA A 40 -1.71 14.23 3.58
C ALA A 40 -0.38 13.69 3.03
N ILE A 41 -0.17 13.87 1.73
CA ILE A 41 1.06 13.44 1.05
C ILE A 41 2.11 14.56 1.23
N SER A 42 3.22 14.22 1.87
CA SER A 42 4.37 15.14 2.00
C SER A 42 5.07 15.34 0.66
N GLU A 43 6.01 16.29 0.60
CA GLU A 43 6.79 16.52 -0.61
C GLU A 43 7.63 15.28 -1.00
N GLU A 44 8.21 14.60 -0.02
CA GLU A 44 8.95 13.35 -0.24
C GLU A 44 8.03 12.25 -0.80
N GLY A 45 6.79 12.18 -0.28
CA GLY A 45 5.76 11.28 -0.79
C GLY A 45 5.37 11.59 -2.24
N ARG A 46 5.27 12.88 -2.59
CA ARG A 46 5.00 13.32 -3.97
C ARG A 46 6.14 12.91 -4.90
N GLN A 47 7.39 13.06 -4.49
CA GLN A 47 8.55 12.63 -5.27
C GLN A 47 8.62 11.11 -5.43
N ALA A 48 8.25 10.34 -4.40
CA ALA A 48 8.13 8.89 -4.50
C ALA A 48 7.08 8.48 -5.55
N LEU A 49 5.88 9.07 -5.48
CA LEU A 49 4.80 8.78 -6.41
C LEU A 49 5.10 9.28 -7.84
N ALA A 50 5.85 10.37 -8.00
CA ALA A 50 6.30 10.84 -9.32
C ALA A 50 7.18 9.79 -10.02
N ARG A 51 8.18 9.23 -9.32
CA ARG A 51 9.02 8.14 -9.85
C ARG A 51 8.21 6.88 -10.15
N ASN A 52 7.27 6.52 -9.27
CA ASN A 52 6.37 5.41 -9.54
C ASN A 52 5.55 5.66 -10.81
N ALA A 53 5.02 6.87 -11.01
CA ALA A 53 4.25 7.21 -12.21
C ALA A 53 5.06 7.08 -13.49
N GLU A 54 6.34 7.47 -13.49
CA GLU A 54 7.26 7.25 -14.61
C GLU A 54 7.38 5.77 -14.95
N TRP A 55 7.66 4.93 -13.95
CA TRP A 55 7.75 3.48 -14.15
C TRP A 55 6.43 2.89 -14.67
N ILE A 56 5.30 3.28 -14.08
CA ILE A 56 3.97 2.80 -14.47
C ILE A 56 3.69 3.14 -15.94
N LYS A 57 4.00 4.36 -16.37
CA LYS A 57 3.83 4.80 -17.76
C LYS A 57 4.75 4.05 -18.72
N ALA A 58 5.97 3.74 -18.32
CA ALA A 58 6.91 2.93 -19.10
C ALA A 58 6.52 1.44 -19.19
N ASN A 59 5.65 0.96 -18.30
CA ASN A 59 5.21 -0.43 -18.22
C ASN A 59 3.69 -0.55 -18.44
N PRO A 60 3.15 -0.34 -19.66
CA PRO A 60 1.72 -0.20 -19.90
C PRO A 60 0.89 -1.45 -19.55
N GLY A 61 1.50 -2.65 -19.52
CA GLY A 61 0.83 -3.90 -19.16
C GLY A 61 0.65 -4.13 -17.66
N SER A 62 1.31 -3.35 -16.79
CA SER A 62 1.26 -3.61 -15.35
C SER A 62 -0.04 -3.11 -14.71
N GLN A 63 -0.61 -3.93 -13.85
CA GLN A 63 -1.72 -3.56 -12.96
C GLN A 63 -1.14 -3.37 -11.57
N LEU A 64 -1.58 -2.34 -10.85
CA LEU A 64 -1.04 -2.00 -9.54
C LEU A 64 -2.12 -2.00 -8.47
N LYS A 65 -1.68 -2.20 -7.23
CA LYS A 65 -2.49 -2.09 -6.03
C LYS A 65 -1.75 -1.20 -5.04
N ILE A 66 -2.50 -0.32 -4.40
CA ILE A 66 -2.00 0.56 -3.35
C ILE A 66 -2.64 0.09 -2.05
N GLU A 67 -1.80 -0.34 -1.13
CA GLU A 67 -2.17 -0.91 0.15
C GLU A 67 -2.01 0.16 1.24
N GLY A 68 -3.10 0.49 1.91
CA GLY A 68 -3.12 1.51 2.96
C GLY A 68 -2.96 0.90 4.35
N HIS A 69 -1.91 1.34 5.06
CA HIS A 69 -1.54 0.87 6.39
C HIS A 69 -1.54 1.99 7.44
N CYS A 70 -1.69 1.58 8.69
CA CYS A 70 -1.60 2.42 9.88
C CYS A 70 -0.69 1.80 10.93
N ASP A 71 -0.21 2.65 11.85
CA ASP A 71 0.35 2.16 13.10
C ASP A 71 -0.75 1.58 14.01
N GLU A 72 -0.35 0.96 15.12
CA GLU A 72 -1.23 0.14 15.95
C GLU A 72 -2.27 0.93 16.76
N ARG A 73 -2.09 2.25 16.88
CA ARG A 73 -2.88 3.11 17.75
C ARG A 73 -4.27 3.36 17.18
N GLY A 74 -5.27 3.41 18.06
CA GLY A 74 -6.69 3.55 17.67
C GLY A 74 -7.38 2.23 17.33
N THR A 75 -8.67 2.30 17.00
CA THR A 75 -9.48 1.09 16.73
C THR A 75 -9.17 0.49 15.37
N SER A 76 -9.37 -0.81 15.18
CA SER A 76 -9.19 -1.45 13.87
C SER A 76 -10.13 -0.86 12.81
N ALA A 77 -11.39 -0.57 13.17
CA ALA A 77 -12.36 0.06 12.27
C ALA A 77 -11.91 1.46 11.83
N TYR A 78 -11.41 2.28 12.75
CA TYR A 78 -10.86 3.58 12.42
C TYR A 78 -9.66 3.47 11.47
N ASN A 79 -8.72 2.58 11.80
CA ASN A 79 -7.52 2.41 10.99
C ASN A 79 -7.80 1.82 9.61
N LEU A 80 -8.85 1.01 9.45
CA LEU A 80 -9.28 0.54 8.14
C LEU A 80 -9.73 1.72 7.26
N VAL A 81 -10.52 2.64 7.82
CA VAL A 81 -10.95 3.86 7.10
C VAL A 81 -9.77 4.79 6.81
N LEU A 82 -8.87 5.01 7.79
CA LEU A 82 -7.71 5.87 7.61
C LEU A 82 -6.73 5.30 6.57
N GLY A 83 -6.47 3.99 6.59
CA GLY A 83 -5.67 3.32 5.59
C GLY A 83 -6.29 3.43 4.19
N GLU A 84 -7.61 3.28 4.06
CA GLU A 84 -8.28 3.47 2.77
C GLU A 84 -8.11 4.91 2.25
N LYS A 85 -8.24 5.92 3.12
CA LYS A 85 -7.98 7.33 2.76
C LYS A 85 -6.54 7.54 2.29
N ARG A 86 -5.55 6.95 2.95
CA ARG A 86 -4.13 7.00 2.54
C ARG A 86 -3.90 6.41 1.15
N ALA A 87 -4.43 5.21 0.92
CA ALA A 87 -4.30 4.55 -0.37
C ALA A 87 -5.03 5.31 -1.49
N LYS A 88 -6.21 5.88 -1.22
CA LYS A 88 -6.93 6.75 -2.16
C LYS A 88 -6.17 8.05 -2.46
N ALA A 89 -5.57 8.68 -1.45
CA ALA A 89 -4.76 9.88 -1.65
C ALA A 89 -3.60 9.60 -2.63
N ALA A 90 -2.84 8.53 -2.37
CA ALA A 90 -1.74 8.11 -3.25
C ALA A 90 -2.22 7.77 -4.67
N ARG A 91 -3.35 7.05 -4.79
CA ARG A 91 -3.97 6.74 -6.08
C ARG A 91 -4.32 8.00 -6.85
N ASN A 92 -5.01 8.94 -6.21
CA ASN A 92 -5.48 10.15 -6.86
C ASN A 92 -4.31 10.99 -7.35
N TYR A 93 -3.24 11.09 -6.57
CA TYR A 93 -2.03 11.79 -7.00
C TYR A 93 -1.34 11.10 -8.19
N LEU A 94 -1.29 9.76 -8.24
CA LEU A 94 -0.81 9.04 -9.44
C LEU A 94 -1.68 9.31 -10.67
N VAL A 95 -3.00 9.43 -10.50
CA VAL A 95 -3.92 9.80 -11.59
C VAL A 95 -3.66 11.23 -12.07
N GLU A 96 -3.42 12.18 -11.15
CA GLU A 96 -3.03 13.56 -11.49
C GLU A 96 -1.73 13.61 -12.30
N LEU A 97 -0.81 12.67 -12.06
CA LEU A 97 0.45 12.50 -12.82
C LEU A 97 0.28 11.77 -14.17
N GLY A 98 -0.96 11.48 -14.56
CA GLY A 98 -1.34 10.89 -15.85
C GLY A 98 -1.41 9.36 -15.88
N VAL A 99 -1.37 8.69 -14.72
CA VAL A 99 -1.61 7.24 -14.68
C VAL A 99 -3.10 6.95 -14.84
N SER A 100 -3.45 6.03 -15.73
CA SER A 100 -4.84 5.63 -15.90
C SER A 100 -5.43 5.01 -14.62
N ALA A 101 -6.56 5.53 -14.18
CA ALA A 101 -7.23 5.15 -12.93
C ALA A 101 -7.67 3.67 -12.89
N ASN A 102 -7.87 3.04 -14.05
CA ASN A 102 -8.22 1.62 -14.18
C ASN A 102 -7.03 0.67 -13.89
N ARG A 103 -5.80 1.19 -13.87
CA ARG A 103 -4.59 0.43 -13.54
C ARG A 103 -4.28 0.40 -12.05
N LEU A 104 -5.04 1.14 -11.24
CA LEU A 104 -4.75 1.39 -9.84
C LEU A 104 -5.89 0.88 -8.95
N GLY A 105 -5.66 -0.26 -8.29
CA GLY A 105 -6.50 -0.76 -7.21
C GLY A 105 -6.14 -0.13 -5.86
N VAL A 106 -7.12 -0.09 -4.95
CA VAL A 106 -6.94 0.35 -3.56
C VAL A 106 -7.39 -0.77 -2.63
N VAL A 107 -6.58 -1.05 -1.62
CA VAL A 107 -6.92 -1.95 -0.50
C VAL A 107 -6.47 -1.26 0.79
N SER A 108 -7.20 -1.45 1.88
CA SER A 108 -6.71 -1.08 3.20
C SER A 108 -6.57 -2.31 4.08
N TYR A 109 -5.45 -2.39 4.80
CA TYR A 109 -5.27 -3.34 5.89
C TYR A 109 -5.33 -2.67 7.26
N GLY A 110 -5.49 -1.35 7.32
CA GLY A 110 -5.37 -0.57 8.55
C GLY A 110 -4.11 -0.97 9.31
N LYS A 111 -4.28 -1.46 10.54
CA LYS A 111 -3.18 -1.89 11.41
C LYS A 111 -2.91 -3.39 11.41
N GLU A 112 -3.63 -4.17 10.60
CA GLU A 112 -3.62 -5.64 10.66
C GLU A 112 -2.39 -6.28 9.98
N ARG A 113 -1.66 -5.49 9.18
CA ARG A 113 -0.42 -5.91 8.51
C ARG A 113 0.72 -4.91 8.80
N PRO A 114 1.27 -4.91 10.04
CA PRO A 114 2.36 -4.02 10.40
C PRO A 114 3.66 -4.49 9.72
N PHE A 115 4.45 -3.53 9.23
CA PHE A 115 5.78 -3.79 8.71
C PHE A 115 6.79 -3.93 9.85
N CYS A 116 6.69 -3.03 10.82
CA CYS A 116 7.46 -3.07 12.04
C CYS A 116 6.51 -3.30 13.23
N LYS A 117 6.92 -4.10 14.22
CA LYS A 117 6.07 -4.51 15.36
C LYS A 117 6.48 -3.88 16.69
N ASP A 118 7.54 -3.09 16.71
CA ASP A 118 8.02 -2.43 17.93
C ASP A 118 7.08 -1.29 18.35
N HIS A 119 6.97 -1.08 19.66
CA HIS A 119 6.15 -0.03 20.26
C HIS A 119 6.93 1.30 20.34
N SER A 120 7.29 1.86 19.19
CA SER A 120 8.08 3.11 19.12
C SER A 120 7.65 4.01 17.96
N GLU A 121 7.88 5.32 18.08
CA GLU A 121 7.56 6.26 17.00
C GLU A 121 8.31 5.97 15.69
N ALA A 122 9.55 5.48 15.79
CA ALA A 122 10.32 5.06 14.62
C ALA A 122 9.64 3.90 13.87
N CYS A 123 9.04 2.97 14.62
CA CYS A 123 8.29 1.86 14.06
C CYS A 123 6.92 2.30 13.52
N TYR A 124 6.22 3.16 14.26
CA TYR A 124 4.93 3.71 13.84
C TYR A 124 5.05 4.47 12.52
N ALA A 125 6.12 5.26 12.34
CA ALA A 125 6.38 5.97 11.10
C ALA A 125 6.50 5.03 9.88
N GLN A 126 7.12 3.86 10.04
CA GLN A 126 7.22 2.86 8.97
C GLN A 126 5.86 2.23 8.63
N ASN A 127 4.96 2.11 9.61
CA ASN A 127 3.64 1.51 9.42
C ASN A 127 2.60 2.48 8.83
N ARG A 128 2.77 3.79 9.01
CA ARG A 128 1.89 4.81 8.41
C ARG A 128 2.24 5.01 6.93
N ARG A 129 1.80 4.09 6.08
CA ARG A 129 2.23 4.06 4.66
C ARG A 129 1.14 3.69 3.66
N GLY A 130 1.37 4.07 2.42
CA GLY A 130 0.72 3.59 1.22
C GLY A 130 1.74 2.76 0.44
N HIS A 131 1.62 1.44 0.50
CA HIS A 131 2.54 0.51 -0.12
C HIS A 131 2.09 0.23 -1.55
N VAL A 132 2.96 0.45 -2.54
CA VAL A 132 2.60 0.34 -3.96
C VAL A 132 3.18 -0.95 -4.52
N VAL A 133 2.31 -1.85 -4.93
CA VAL A 133 2.70 -3.15 -5.48
C VAL A 133 2.21 -3.37 -6.90
N VAL A 134 2.97 -4.14 -7.66
CA VAL A 134 2.50 -4.68 -8.93
C VAL A 134 1.62 -5.88 -8.62
N LYS A 135 0.39 -5.89 -9.13
CA LYS A 135 -0.50 -7.04 -9.03
C LYS A 135 0.09 -8.18 -9.84
N SER A 136 0.32 -9.31 -9.21
CA SER A 136 0.59 -10.58 -9.90
C SER A 136 -0.65 -10.94 -10.73
N GLY A 137 -0.46 -11.20 -12.03
CA GLY A 137 -1.57 -11.42 -12.98
C GLY A 137 -2.03 -12.86 -13.07
N LYS A 138 -3.33 -13.04 -12.77
CA LYS A 138 -4.25 -14.20 -12.88
C LYS A 138 -4.14 -15.31 -11.84
#